data_AF-A0A8T6QFT2-F1
#
_entry.id   AF-A0A8T6QFT2-F1
#
_cell.length_a   1.000
_cell.length_b   1.000
_cell.length_c   1.000
_cell.angle_alpha   90.00
_cell.angle_beta   90.00
_cell.angle_gamma   90.00
#
_symmetry.space_group_name_H-M   'P 1'
#
loop_
_entity.id
_entity.type
_entity.pdbx_description
1 polymer ?
#
loop_
_entity_poly.entity_id
_entity_poly.type
_entity_poly.pdbx_seq_one_letter_code
_entity_poly.pdbx_strand_id
1 'polypeptide(L)' 'MTLSWSGTPSDFDNAAVSSNITGLGIRLKQAGQSFTINTPLVVNETDLPVLTAVPVKKSGVVLPEADFEAWATLQVDYQ' A
#
# COMPACT_ATOMS: atom_id res chain seq x y z
N MET A 1 5.33 -14.47 -13.75
CA MET A 1 5.29 -14.27 -12.28
C MET A 1 4.16 -13.34 -11.90
N THR A 2 3.68 -13.42 -10.66
CA THR A 2 2.73 -12.47 -10.08
C THR A 2 3.34 -11.76 -8.88
N LEU A 3 3.13 -10.46 -8.81
CA LEU A 3 3.45 -9.60 -7.68
C LEU A 3 2.17 -9.39 -6.88
N SER A 4 2.19 -9.65 -5.59
CA SER A 4 1.13 -9.25 -4.67
C SER A 4 1.72 -8.58 -3.45
N TRP A 5 0.88 -7.90 -2.68
CA TRP A 5 1.33 -7.32 -1.42
C TRP A 5 0.24 -7.45 -0.36
N SER A 6 0.68 -7.58 0.88
CA SER A 6 -0.18 -7.82 2.03
C SER A 6 0.21 -6.94 3.21
N GLY A 7 -0.73 -6.79 4.14
CA GLY A 7 -0.60 -5.97 5.34
C GLY A 7 -1.98 -5.74 5.94
N THR A 8 -2.03 -5.08 7.10
CA THR A 8 -3.30 -4.72 7.74
C THR A 8 -3.90 -3.51 7.00
N PRO A 9 -5.05 -3.66 6.31
CA PRO A 9 -5.66 -2.54 5.61
C PRO A 9 -6.11 -1.46 6.59
N SER A 10 -6.04 -0.21 6.17
CA SER A 10 -6.71 0.88 6.86
C SER A 10 -8.24 0.71 6.76
N ASP A 11 -8.97 1.25 7.73
CA ASP A 11 -10.44 1.18 7.75
C ASP A 11 -11.12 2.13 6.74
N PHE A 12 -10.35 2.92 6.00
CA PHE A 12 -10.86 3.95 5.08
C PHE A 12 -10.32 3.84 3.65
N ASP A 13 -9.35 2.96 3.39
CA ASP A 13 -8.72 2.79 2.09
C ASP A 13 -8.12 1.37 1.98
N ASN A 14 -8.68 0.56 1.07
CA ASN A 14 -8.29 -0.84 0.85
C ASN A 14 -6.98 -1.02 0.07
N ALA A 15 -6.41 0.07 -0.45
CA ALA A 15 -5.08 0.10 -1.05
C ALA A 15 -4.04 0.69 -0.10
N ALA A 16 -4.39 0.96 1.16
CA ALA A 16 -3.50 1.50 2.17
C ALA A 16 -3.39 0.61 3.40
N VAL A 17 -2.16 0.42 3.90
CA VAL A 17 -1.95 -0.21 5.20
C VAL A 17 -2.13 0.81 6.32
N SER A 18 -2.64 0.36 7.47
CA SER A 18 -2.70 1.18 8.68
C SER A 18 -1.30 1.55 9.18
N SER A 19 -1.09 2.80 9.56
CA SER A 19 0.09 3.21 10.34
C SER A 19 -0.17 3.08 11.85
N ASN A 20 0.83 3.38 12.67
CA ASN A 20 0.67 3.59 14.12
C ASN A 20 -0.14 4.86 14.49
N ILE A 21 -0.53 5.69 13.52
CA ILE A 21 -1.37 6.87 13.73
C ILE A 21 -2.78 6.63 13.18
N THR A 22 -3.79 6.67 14.06
CA THR A 22 -5.20 6.49 13.69
C THR A 22 -5.63 7.51 12.62
N GLY A 23 -6.20 7.01 11.52
CA GLY A 23 -6.64 7.85 10.40
C GLY A 23 -5.53 8.26 9.43
N LEU A 24 -4.29 7.80 9.64
CA LEU A 24 -3.19 7.85 8.67
C LEU A 24 -2.85 6.44 8.20
N GLY A 25 -2.76 6.27 6.88
CA GLY A 25 -2.34 5.04 6.24
C GLY A 25 -1.35 5.31 5.12
N ILE A 26 -0.71 4.25 4.62
CA ILE A 26 0.23 4.33 3.51
C ILE A 26 -0.34 3.55 2.33
N ARG A 27 -0.74 4.29 1.28
CA ARG A 27 -1.27 3.72 0.04
C ARG A 27 -0.14 3.27 -0.87
N LEU A 28 -0.21 2.04 -1.36
CA LEU A 28 0.66 1.60 -2.44
C LEU A 28 -0.01 1.89 -3.79
N LYS A 29 0.76 2.44 -4.72
CA LYS A 29 0.34 2.64 -6.10
C LYS A 29 1.28 1.91 -7.05
N GLN A 30 0.73 1.42 -8.15
CA GLN A 30 1.47 0.92 -9.29
C GLN A 30 1.15 1.78 -10.51
N ALA A 31 2.18 2.28 -11.19
CA ALA A 31 2.02 3.19 -12.35
C ALA A 31 1.03 4.36 -12.09
N GLY A 32 1.04 4.89 -10.85
CA GLY A 32 0.16 5.98 -10.42
C GLY A 32 -1.26 5.59 -10.02
N GLN A 33 -1.69 4.35 -10.28
CA GLN A 33 -2.99 3.81 -9.87
C GLN A 33 -2.90 3.10 -8.51
N SER A 34 -3.98 3.13 -7.72
CA SER A 34 -4.03 2.41 -6.45
C SER A 34 -3.81 0.91 -6.66
N PHE A 35 -2.85 0.32 -5.96
CA PHE A 35 -2.61 -1.11 -5.97
C PHE A 35 -3.27 -1.73 -4.74
N THR A 36 -4.47 -2.27 -4.89
CA THR A 36 -5.26 -2.80 -3.77
C THR A 36 -4.54 -3.96 -3.07
N ILE A 37 -4.62 -4.00 -1.74
CA ILE A 37 -4.02 -5.06 -0.91
C ILE A 37 -4.55 -6.44 -1.33
N ASN A 38 -3.69 -7.46 -1.29
CA ASN A 38 -3.99 -8.85 -1.67
C ASN A 38 -4.51 -9.02 -3.11
N THR A 39 -4.31 -8.03 -3.99
CA THR A 39 -4.64 -8.15 -5.41
C THR A 39 -3.38 -8.55 -6.18
N PRO A 40 -3.40 -9.66 -6.93
CA PRO A 40 -2.25 -10.05 -7.74
C PRO A 40 -2.11 -9.15 -8.97
N LEU A 41 -0.87 -8.80 -9.29
CA LEU A 41 -0.45 -8.08 -10.49
C LEU A 41 0.46 -9.00 -11.30
N VAL A 42 0.11 -9.25 -12.56
CA VAL A 42 1.02 -9.92 -13.50
C VAL A 42 2.16 -8.97 -13.83
N VAL A 43 3.40 -9.40 -13.65
CA VAL A 43 4.59 -8.58 -13.93
C VAL A 43 5.56 -9.31 -14.84
N ASN A 44 6.32 -8.52 -15.62
CA ASN A 44 7.39 -8.99 -16.47
C ASN A 44 8.74 -8.79 -15.77
N GLU A 45 9.58 -9.82 -15.72
CA GLU A 45 10.90 -9.79 -15.08
C GLU A 45 11.84 -8.75 -15.69
N THR A 46 11.69 -8.45 -16.98
CA THR A 46 12.54 -7.49 -17.69
C THR A 46 11.94 -6.08 -17.75
N ASP A 47 10.70 -5.91 -17.29
CA ASP A 47 9.97 -4.64 -17.27
C ASP A 47 9.10 -4.57 -16.00
N LEU A 48 9.76 -4.32 -14.87
CA LEU A 48 9.12 -4.30 -13.55
C LEU A 48 8.32 -3.00 -13.36
N PRO A 49 7.13 -3.09 -12.71
CA PRO A 49 6.35 -1.91 -12.41
C PRO A 49 7.03 -1.01 -11.38
N VAL A 50 6.90 0.30 -11.57
CA VAL A 50 7.25 1.26 -10.51
C VAL A 50 6.14 1.30 -9.46
N LEU A 51 6.54 1.08 -8.21
CA LEU A 51 5.68 1.22 -7.04
C LEU A 51 5.99 2.51 -6.30
N THR A 52 4.95 3.18 -5.80
CA THR A 52 5.10 4.36 -4.94
C THR A 52 4.24 4.23 -3.69
N ALA A 53 4.82 4.55 -2.53
CA ALA A 53 4.12 4.65 -1.26
C ALA A 53 3.70 6.11 -1.02
N VAL A 54 2.41 6.32 -0.74
CA VAL A 54 1.83 7.67 -0.57
C VAL A 54 1.07 7.73 0.76
N PRO A 55 1.42 8.64 1.68
CA PRO A 55 0.62 8.89 2.87
C PRO A 55 -0.80 9.34 2.50
N VAL A 56 -1.81 8.73 3.14
CA VAL A 56 -3.23 9.04 2.93
C VAL A 56 -3.92 9.27 4.26
N LYS A 57 -4.79 10.28 4.31
CA LYS A 57 -5.53 10.66 5.51
C LYS A 57 -7.02 10.30 5.37
N LYS A 58 -7.60 9.73 6.43
CA LYS A 58 -9.05 9.56 6.58
C LYS A 58 -9.76 10.92 6.55
N SER A 59 -10.81 11.03 5.74
CA SER A 59 -11.60 12.26 5.66
C SER A 59 -12.18 12.63 7.03
N GLY A 60 -12.18 13.93 7.36
CA GLY A 60 -12.68 14.45 8.63
C GLY A 60 -11.77 14.24 9.85
N VAL A 61 -10.64 13.53 9.73
CA VAL A 61 -9.69 13.35 10.85
C VAL A 61 -8.64 14.47 10.86
N VAL A 62 -8.28 14.93 12.05
CA VAL A 62 -7.10 15.77 12.29
C VAL A 62 -5.96 14.86 12.74
N LEU A 63 -4.84 14.85 12.02
CA LEU A 63 -3.68 14.05 12.40
C LEU A 63 -2.81 14.82 13.40
N PRO A 64 -2.29 14.15 14.44
CA PRO A 64 -1.30 14.74 15.32
C PRO A 64 0.04 14.91 14.61
N GLU A 65 0.86 15.85 15.08
CA GLU A 65 2.29 15.89 14.75
C GLU A 65 2.99 14.78 15.52
N ALA A 66 3.50 13.78 14.81
CA ALA A 66 4.22 12.64 15.36
C ALA A 66 4.97 11.89 14.27
N ASP A 67 6.00 11.15 14.67
CA ASP A 67 6.61 10.13 13.82
C ASP A 67 5.63 8.98 13.57
N PHE A 68 5.66 8.42 12.37
CA PHE A 68 4.82 7.29 12.00
C PHE A 68 5.59 6.20 11.24
N GLU A 69 5.07 4.99 11.33
CA GLU A 69 5.51 3.82 10.59
C GLU A 69 4.31 2.98 10.14
N ALA A 70 4.50 2.24 9.06
CA ALA A 70 3.55 1.25 8.57
C ALA A 70 4.30 0.10 7.92
N TRP A 71 3.73 -1.10 7.99
CA TRP A 71 4.38 -2.33 7.54
C TRP A 71 3.54 -3.02 6.47
N ALA A 72 4.21 -3.55 5.46
CA ALA A 72 3.63 -4.32 4.38
C ALA A 72 4.65 -5.35 3.86
N THR A 73 4.15 -6.45 3.31
CA THR A 73 4.96 -7.49 2.67
C THR A 73 4.70 -7.48 1.18
N LEU A 74 5.77 -7.46 0.38
CA LEU A 74 5.71 -7.66 -1.06
C LEU A 74 6.10 -9.11 -1.37
N GLN A 75 5.26 -9.82 -2.12
CA GLN A 75 5.45 -11.22 -2.48
C GLN A 75 5.49 -11.39 -4.00
N VAL A 76 6.46 -12.15 -4.49
CA VAL A 76 6.57 -12.56 -5.90
C VAL A 76 6.39 -14.07 -5.97
N ASP A 77 5.42 -14.51 -6.76
CA ASP A 77 5.22 -15.91 -7.09
C ASP A 77 5.75 -16.19 -8.50
N TYR A 78 6.74 -17.08 -8.57
CA TYR A 78 7.31 -17.60 -9.82
C TYR A 78 6.49 -18.81 -10.30
N GLN A 79 6.47 -19.03 -11.61
CA GLN A 79 5.84 -20.20 -12.23
C GLN A 79 6.89 -21.21 -12.68
#